data_AF-A0A836QNY5-F1
#
_entry.id   AF-A0A836QNY5-F1
#
_cell.length_a   1.000
_cell.length_b   1.000
_cell.length_c   1.000
_cell.angle_alpha   90.00
_cell.angle_beta   90.00
_cell.angle_gamma   90.00
#
_symmetry.space_group_name_H-M   'P 1'
#
loop_
_entity.id
_entity.type
_entity.pdbx_description
1 polymer ?
#
loop_
_entity_poly.entity_id
_entity_poly.type
_entity_poly.pdbx_seq_one_letter_code
_entity_poly.pdbx_strand_id
1 'polypeptide(L)' 'MKAYKELEDRFRRLALIDEVRAVLGWDWATMMPKGGAGSRAEQLSELSLVAHELMLDPQLEDLLNEAELYI' A
#
# COMPACT_ATOMS: atom_id res chain seq x y z
N MET A 1 -19.33 -13.64 1.26
CA MET A 1 -17.93 -14.15 1.38
C MET A 1 -16.99 -13.73 0.24
N LYS A 2 -17.43 -13.65 -1.02
CA LYS A 2 -16.56 -13.22 -2.14
C LYS A 2 -16.04 -11.78 -1.97
N ALA A 3 -16.89 -10.81 -1.65
CA ALA A 3 -16.48 -9.42 -1.41
C ALA A 3 -15.49 -9.28 -0.24
N TYR A 4 -15.73 -9.97 0.87
CA TYR A 4 -14.79 -9.99 1.99
C TYR A 4 -13.41 -10.55 1.59
N LYS A 5 -13.38 -11.62 0.80
CA LYS A 5 -12.12 -12.19 0.29
C LYS A 5 -11.37 -11.23 -0.64
N GLU A 6 -12.09 -10.51 -1.50
CA GLU A 6 -11.51 -9.47 -2.36
C GLU A 6 -10.95 -8.31 -1.53
N LEU A 7 -11.65 -7.88 -0.47
CA LEU A 7 -11.14 -6.90 0.48
C LEU A 7 -9.85 -7.38 1.15
N GLU A 8 -9.82 -8.62 1.66
CA GLU A 8 -8.59 -9.20 2.23
C GLU A 8 -7.43 -9.14 1.26
N ASP A 9 -7.63 -9.52 0.00
CA ASP A 9 -6.56 -9.56 -1.00
C ASP A 9 -6.07 -8.14 -1.36
N ARG A 10 -6.98 -7.16 -1.39
CA ARG A 10 -6.66 -5.73 -1.54
C ARG A 10 -5.85 -5.19 -0.37
N PHE A 11 -6.29 -5.42 0.86
CA PHE A 11 -5.56 -4.99 2.07
C PHE A 11 -4.22 -5.72 2.24
N ARG A 12 -4.13 -6.99 1.82
CA ARG A 12 -2.86 -7.71 1.76
C ARG A 12 -1.88 -7.04 0.81
N ARG A 13 -2.34 -6.60 -0.37
CA ARG A 13 -1.49 -5.86 -1.32
C ARG A 13 -1.01 -4.52 -0.74
N LEU A 14 -1.90 -3.78 -0.05
CA LEU A 14 -1.54 -2.53 0.62
C LEU A 14 -0.47 -2.75 1.70
N ALA A 15 -0.66 -3.77 2.55
CA ALA A 15 0.30 -4.13 3.59
C ALA A 15 1.70 -4.43 3.01
N LEU A 16 1.78 -5.18 1.91
CA LEU A 16 3.06 -5.46 1.25
C LEU A 16 3.73 -4.20 0.71
N ILE A 17 2.97 -3.23 0.20
CA ILE A 17 3.51 -1.94 -0.25
C ILE A 17 4.08 -1.16 0.95
N ASP A 18 3.36 -1.13 2.05
CA ASP A 18 3.81 -0.45 3.28
C ASP A 18 5.04 -1.13 3.90
N GLU A 19 5.14 -2.45 3.85
CA GLU A 19 6.34 -3.19 4.24
C GLU A 19 7.55 -2.78 3.40
N VAL A 20 7.40 -2.67 2.07
CA VAL A 20 8.49 -2.20 1.19
C VAL A 20 8.89 -0.76 1.53
N ARG A 21 7.91 0.13 1.78
CA ARG A 21 8.20 1.51 2.21
C ARG A 21 8.99 1.53 3.51
N ALA A 22 8.63 0.68 4.47
CA ALA A 22 9.35 0.56 5.74
C ALA A 22 10.80 0.09 5.54
N VAL A 23 11.02 -0.93 4.70
CA VAL A 23 12.38 -1.42 4.36
C VAL A 23 13.21 -0.33 3.69
N LEU A 24 12.63 0.42 2.74
CA LEU A 24 13.32 1.53 2.08
C LEU A 24 13.63 2.70 3.03
N GLY A 25 12.76 2.94 4.02
CA GLY A 25 13.01 3.90 5.10
C GLY A 25 14.16 3.47 6.00
N TRP A 26 14.19 2.21 6.42
CA TRP A 26 15.31 1.64 7.17
C TRP A 26 16.62 1.71 6.38
N ASP A 27 16.59 1.34 5.09
CA ASP A 27 17.76 1.40 4.22
C ASP A 27 18.27 2.83 4.08
N TRP A 28 17.38 3.83 3.93
CA TRP A 28 17.76 5.26 3.91
C TRP A 28 18.56 5.60 5.17
N ALA A 29 18.05 5.22 6.33
CA ALA A 29 18.64 5.58 7.62
C ALA A 29 19.97 4.86 7.92
N THR A 30 20.26 3.72 7.29
CA THR A 30 21.34 2.82 7.73
C THR A 30 22.35 2.45 6.65
N MET A 31 21.92 2.17 5.41
CA MET A 31 22.73 1.55 4.37
C MET A 31 22.90 2.41 3.11
N MET A 32 22.01 3.39 2.89
CA MET A 32 21.96 4.15 1.65
C MET A 32 23.27 4.92 1.38
N PRO A 33 23.89 4.75 0.19
CA PRO A 33 25.12 5.46 -0.14
C PRO A 33 24.87 6.95 -0.42
N LYS A 34 25.93 7.76 -0.33
CA LYS A 34 25.90 9.18 -0.71
C LYS A 34 25.43 9.33 -2.17
N GLY A 35 24.58 10.32 -2.41
CA GLY A 35 23.98 10.57 -3.73
C GLY A 35 22.68 9.79 -4.00
N GLY A 36 22.30 8.83 -3.15
CA GLY A 36 21.08 8.02 -3.33
C GLY A 36 19.76 8.70 -2.94
N ALA A 37 19.81 9.83 -2.22
CA ALA A 37 18.63 10.45 -1.60
C ALA A 37 17.53 10.85 -2.61
N GLY A 38 17.89 11.35 -3.79
CA GLY A 38 16.90 11.74 -4.82
C GLY A 38 16.11 10.54 -5.32
N SER A 39 16.80 9.49 -5.78
CA SER A 39 16.15 8.25 -6.24
C SER A 39 15.34 7.58 -5.13
N ARG A 40 15.82 7.60 -3.88
CA ARG A 40 15.05 7.07 -2.75
C ARG A 40 13.78 7.88 -2.47
N ALA A 41 13.85 9.21 -2.56
CA ALA A 41 12.68 10.05 -2.40
C ALA A 41 11.61 9.74 -3.46
N GLU A 42 12.01 9.60 -4.73
CA GLU A 42 11.11 9.22 -5.82
C GLU A 42 10.47 7.84 -5.60
N GLN A 43 11.25 6.84 -5.18
CA GLN A 43 10.72 5.51 -4.85
C GLN A 43 9.65 5.57 -3.75
N LEU A 44 9.93 6.30 -2.66
CA LEU A 44 9.01 6.41 -1.53
C LEU A 44 7.76 7.23 -1.88
N SER A 45 7.89 8.28 -2.71
CA SER A 45 6.74 9.06 -3.17
C SER A 45 5.82 8.24 -4.07
N GLU A 46 6.37 7.49 -5.02
CA GLU A 46 5.57 6.63 -5.89
C GLU A 46 4.87 5.52 -5.13
N LEU A 47 5.56 4.84 -4.21
CA LEU A 47 4.92 3.83 -3.36
C LEU A 47 3.81 4.43 -2.48
N SER A 48 3.98 5.67 -2.03
CA SER A 48 2.93 6.39 -1.27
C SER A 48 1.72 6.71 -2.13
N LEU A 49 1.93 7.11 -3.40
CA LEU A 49 0.85 7.36 -4.35
C LEU A 49 0.08 6.06 -4.66
N VAL A 50 0.79 4.98 -4.97
CA VAL A 50 0.15 3.68 -5.26
C VAL A 50 -0.66 3.17 -4.05
N ALA A 51 -0.12 3.29 -2.83
CA ALA A 51 -0.85 2.93 -1.61
C ALA A 51 -2.12 3.78 -1.44
N HIS A 52 -2.02 5.08 -1.73
CA HIS A 52 -3.15 6.01 -1.64
C HIS A 52 -4.23 5.71 -2.68
N GLU A 53 -3.86 5.45 -3.93
CA GLU A 53 -4.78 5.09 -5.01
C GLU A 53 -5.53 3.78 -4.70
N LEU A 54 -4.85 2.78 -4.14
CA LEU A 54 -5.48 1.54 -3.71
C LEU A 54 -6.50 1.74 -2.58
N MET A 55 -6.21 2.66 -1.66
CA MET A 55 -7.11 3.01 -0.55
C MET A 55 -8.32 3.83 -0.98
N LEU A 56 -8.20 4.63 -2.05
CA LEU A 56 -9.28 5.46 -2.58
C LEU A 56 -9.97 4.86 -3.81
N ASP A 57 -9.72 3.59 -4.12
CA ASP A 57 -10.43 2.88 -5.19
C ASP A 57 -11.94 2.95 -4.91
N PRO A 58 -12.76 3.53 -5.81
CA PRO A 58 -14.20 3.64 -5.61
C PRO A 58 -14.90 2.29 -5.37
N GLN A 59 -14.33 1.19 -5.85
CA GLN A 59 -14.88 -0.15 -5.63
C GLN A 59 -14.84 -0.58 -4.16
N LEU A 60 -14.04 0.07 -3.31
CA LEU A 60 -13.93 -0.27 -1.90
C LEU A 60 -15.28 -0.09 -1.18
N GLU A 61 -16.06 0.94 -1.50
CA GLU A 61 -17.38 1.18 -0.91
C GLU A 61 -18.35 0.04 -1.23
N ASP A 62 -18.44 -0.35 -2.50
CA ASP A 62 -19.31 -1.45 -2.94
C ASP A 62 -18.93 -2.77 -2.26
N LEU A 63 -17.63 -3.06 -2.16
CA LEU A 63 -17.12 -4.28 -1.52
C LEU A 63 -17.40 -4.31 -0.02
N LEU A 64 -17.26 -3.17 0.67
CA LEU A 64 -17.58 -3.05 2.10
C LEU A 64 -19.07 -3.25 2.33
N ASN A 65 -19.92 -2.55 1.58
CA ASN A 65 -21.37 -2.70 1.64
C ASN A 65 -21.81 -4.14 1.39
N GLU A 66 -21.26 -4.81 0.36
CA GLU A 66 -21.55 -6.21 0.10
C GLU A 66 -21.07 -7.11 1.26
N ALA A 67 -19.87 -6.89 1.80
CA ALA A 67 -19.34 -7.71 2.89
C ALA A 67 -20.17 -7.59 4.18
N GLU A 68 -20.66 -6.40 4.51
CA GLU A 68 -21.48 -6.13 5.69
C GLU A 68 -22.90 -6.74 5.58
N LEU A 69 -23.50 -6.73 4.38
CA LEU A 69 -24.84 -7.29 4.14
C LEU A 69 -24.92 -8.82 4.33
N TYR A 70 -23.78 -9.51 4.36
CA TYR A 70 -23.69 -10.96 4.57
C TYR A 70 -23.33 -11.35 6.01
N ILE A 71 -23.36 -10.41 6.96
CA ILE A 71 -23.24 -10.63 8.42
C ILE A 71 -24.64 -10.63 9.04
#